data_AF-A0A6I5KY96-F1
#
_entry.id   AF-A0A6I5KY96-F1
#
_cell.length_a   1.000
_cell.length_b   1.000
_cell.length_c   1.000
_cell.angle_alpha   90.00
_cell.angle_beta   90.00
_cell.angle_gamma   90.00
#
_symmetry.space_group_name_H-M   'P 1'
#
loop_
_entity.id
_entity.type
_entity.pdbx_description
1 polymer ?
#
loop_
_entity_poly.entity_id
_entity_poly.type
_entity_poly.pdbx_seq_one_letter_code
_entity_poly.pdbx_strand_id
1 'polypeptide(L)'
;MRLNRLLGLSILCIGLTLTSCSIEDGKDGIDGIDGLDGKDGANGQDGAPGEDGAPGENGVAGQDGEDGVGINSLAEYGWVSLELSGTRPDENAFVESSVFLFTPNDPEDWEDYNIVEITPIGSDTEYFFNFRRYLSTPNTDVNNNFVDWEVSILNLGEQSESIQSIVVFIKHGILDTDNKYFMINDEYQSGDTGVSEMVITDLTFNPEDRYHLFFNYSFTVEGANNDSGHFLNVSGTVDINLFELITAP
;
A
#
# COMPACT_ATOMS: atom_id res chain seq x y z
N MET A 1 -4.50 34.74 -98.89
CA MET A 1 -4.81 36.06 -99.49
C MET A 1 -6.32 36.15 -99.68
N ARG A 2 -6.91 37.21 -99.11
CA ARG A 2 -8.10 37.96 -99.56
C ARG A 2 -9.38 37.16 -99.91
N LEU A 3 -10.42 37.20 -99.09
CA LEU A 3 -11.41 38.30 -98.91
C LEU A 3 -12.59 38.23 -99.92
N ASN A 4 -13.78 38.00 -99.34
CA ASN A 4 -15.13 38.42 -99.74
C ASN A 4 -15.80 37.87 -101.02
N ARG A 5 -17.04 37.37 -100.85
CA ARG A 5 -18.30 37.96 -101.36
C ARG A 5 -19.50 37.14 -100.81
N LEU A 6 -20.40 37.70 -99.99
CA LEU A 6 -21.51 38.65 -100.25
C LEU A 6 -22.79 38.01 -100.83
N LEU A 7 -23.93 38.39 -100.22
CA LEU A 7 -25.35 38.37 -100.65
C LEU A 7 -26.15 37.05 -100.50
N GLY A 8 -27.42 37.05 -100.10
CA GLY A 8 -28.41 38.13 -99.86
C GLY A 8 -29.40 37.72 -98.76
N LEU A 9 -30.00 38.61 -97.97
CA LEU A 9 -30.78 39.83 -98.23
C LEU A 9 -32.17 39.57 -98.86
N SER A 10 -33.20 39.55 -98.02
CA SER A 10 -34.59 39.92 -98.38
C SER A 10 -35.34 40.28 -97.09
N ILE A 11 -35.54 41.58 -96.75
CA ILE A 11 -36.57 42.50 -97.28
C ILE A 11 -37.94 42.11 -96.66
N LEU A 12 -38.63 42.95 -95.88
CA LEU A 12 -39.46 44.10 -96.32
C LEU A 12 -39.98 44.79 -95.04
N CYS A 13 -39.67 46.05 -94.72
CA CYS A 13 -40.18 47.32 -95.28
C CYS A 13 -41.69 47.54 -95.11
N ILE A 14 -42.05 48.67 -94.48
CA ILE A 14 -43.02 49.73 -94.88
C ILE A 14 -43.13 50.64 -93.64
N GLY A 15 -42.70 51.92 -93.64
CA GLY A 15 -43.04 53.00 -94.58
C GLY A 15 -44.30 53.69 -94.03
N LEU A 16 -44.33 54.96 -93.63
CA LEU A 16 -44.16 56.19 -94.43
C LEU A 16 -44.32 57.40 -93.45
N THR A 17 -43.36 58.33 -93.30
CA THR A 17 -43.17 59.63 -93.99
C THR A 17 -44.26 60.71 -93.73
N LEU A 18 -44.04 62.02 -93.53
CA LEU A 18 -42.88 62.93 -93.60
C LEU A 18 -43.31 64.37 -93.16
N THR A 19 -42.30 65.28 -93.04
CA THR A 19 -42.31 66.77 -93.07
C THR A 19 -42.42 67.46 -91.68
N SER A 20 -41.64 68.46 -91.26
CA SER A 20 -40.89 69.53 -91.94
C SER A 20 -39.92 70.26 -90.96
N CYS A 21 -38.91 70.95 -91.52
CA CYS A 21 -38.08 72.04 -90.96
C CYS A 21 -36.90 71.73 -90.00
N SER A 22 -35.75 72.33 -90.33
CA SER A 22 -34.45 72.24 -89.63
C SER A 22 -34.08 73.56 -88.94
N ILE A 23 -33.15 73.43 -87.97
CA ILE A 23 -32.31 74.44 -87.27
C ILE A 23 -32.86 74.89 -85.92
N GLU A 24 -32.27 74.34 -84.85
CA GLU A 24 -31.82 75.02 -83.62
C GLU A 24 -31.08 74.03 -82.69
N ASP A 25 -30.30 74.58 -81.76
CA ASP A 25 -29.13 74.01 -81.10
C ASP A 25 -29.33 72.76 -80.21
N GLY A 26 -28.33 71.88 -80.25
CA GLY A 26 -27.77 71.19 -79.08
C GLY A 26 -28.55 70.05 -78.42
N LYS A 27 -27.80 68.98 -78.10
CA LYS A 27 -28.06 67.95 -77.06
C LYS A 27 -29.06 66.85 -77.48
N ASP A 28 -28.86 65.56 -77.21
CA ASP A 28 -27.93 64.82 -76.36
C ASP A 28 -27.48 63.50 -77.05
N GLY A 29 -26.56 62.77 -76.43
CA GLY A 29 -26.01 61.52 -76.93
C GLY A 29 -27.03 60.37 -77.04
N ILE A 30 -26.64 59.36 -77.84
CA ILE A 30 -27.23 58.02 -77.98
C ILE A 30 -28.08 57.55 -76.79
N ASP A 31 -29.34 57.19 -77.04
CA ASP A 31 -30.18 56.50 -76.06
C ASP A 31 -29.45 55.23 -75.58
N GLY A 32 -29.28 55.13 -74.26
CA GLY A 32 -28.66 53.98 -73.62
C GLY A 32 -29.55 52.74 -73.73
N ILE A 33 -28.93 51.59 -73.97
CA ILE A 33 -29.56 50.26 -73.84
C ILE A 33 -30.23 50.14 -72.46
N ASP A 34 -31.44 49.58 -72.40
CA ASP A 34 -32.14 49.32 -71.15
C ASP A 34 -31.21 48.64 -70.14
N GLY A 35 -31.18 49.18 -68.93
CA GLY A 35 -30.36 48.64 -67.84
C GLY A 35 -30.82 47.23 -67.48
N LEU A 36 -29.87 46.32 -67.30
CA LEU A 36 -30.16 44.96 -66.81
C LEU A 36 -30.87 45.03 -65.46
N ASP A 37 -31.87 44.16 -65.27
CA ASP A 37 -32.60 44.03 -64.01
C ASP A 37 -31.64 43.91 -62.82
N GLY A 38 -31.98 44.62 -61.74
CA GLY A 38 -31.20 44.61 -60.51
C GLY A 38 -31.10 43.19 -59.94
N LYS A 39 -29.89 42.80 -59.55
CA LYS A 39 -29.68 41.49 -58.90
C LYS A 39 -30.40 41.45 -57.55
N ASP A 40 -31.03 40.32 -57.26
CA ASP A 40 -31.64 40.07 -55.95
C ASP A 40 -30.65 40.33 -54.81
N GLY A 41 -31.16 40.90 -53.71
CA GLY A 41 -30.37 41.15 -52.50
C GLY A 41 -29.84 39.84 -51.92
N ALA A 42 -28.61 39.89 -51.38
CA ALA A 42 -28.02 38.72 -50.73
C ALA A 42 -28.85 38.30 -49.50
N ASN A 43 -28.95 36.98 -49.27
CA ASN A 43 -29.59 36.43 -48.08
C ASN A 43 -28.94 36.97 -46.80
N GLY A 44 -29.75 37.19 -45.75
CA GLY A 44 -29.25 37.55 -44.43
C GLY A 44 -28.34 36.47 -43.85
N GLN A 45 -27.36 36.86 -43.04
CA GLN A 45 -26.47 35.92 -42.36
C GLN A 45 -27.21 35.19 -41.22
N ASP A 46 -26.89 33.92 -41.03
CA ASP A 46 -27.40 33.12 -39.92
C ASP A 46 -26.98 33.70 -38.56
N GLY A 47 -27.85 33.54 -37.56
CA GLY A 47 -27.55 33.96 -36.18
C GLY A 47 -26.41 33.16 -35.57
N ALA A 48 -25.65 33.79 -34.67
CA ALA A 48 -24.55 33.11 -33.97
C ALA A 48 -25.07 31.95 -33.09
N PRO A 49 -24.29 30.85 -32.95
CA PRO A 49 -24.61 29.78 -32.01
C PRO A 49 -24.73 30.28 -30.57
N GLY A 50 -25.59 29.64 -29.77
CA GLY A 50 -25.70 29.91 -28.34
C GLY A 50 -24.44 29.50 -27.57
N GLU A 51 -24.17 30.14 -26.43
CA GLU A 51 -23.03 29.82 -25.58
C GLU A 51 -23.27 28.52 -24.78
N ASP A 52 -22.18 27.80 -24.49
CA ASP A 52 -22.20 26.57 -23.70
C ASP A 52 -22.55 26.85 -22.22
N GLY A 53 -23.23 25.91 -21.58
CA GLY A 53 -23.56 26.00 -20.16
C GLY A 53 -22.32 25.92 -19.26
N ALA A 54 -22.38 26.58 -18.10
CA ALA A 54 -21.27 26.57 -17.14
C ALA A 54 -20.98 25.14 -16.60
N PRO A 55 -19.71 24.80 -16.31
CA PRO A 55 -19.35 23.53 -15.68
C PRO A 55 -20.03 23.36 -14.31
N GLY A 56 -20.38 22.11 -13.95
CA GLY A 56 -20.90 21.79 -12.62
C GLY A 56 -19.85 21.99 -11.52
N GLU A 57 -20.30 22.26 -10.29
CA GLU A 57 -19.41 22.42 -9.14
C GLU A 57 -18.79 21.08 -8.72
N ASN A 58 -17.55 21.14 -8.23
CA ASN A 58 -16.84 19.96 -7.70
C ASN A 58 -17.53 19.45 -6.42
N GLY A 59 -17.55 18.12 -6.24
CA GLY A 59 -18.02 17.51 -5.00
C GLY A 59 -17.15 17.89 -3.80
N VAL A 60 -17.75 17.93 -2.60
CA VAL A 60 -17.02 18.16 -1.35
C VAL A 60 -16.09 16.98 -1.03
N ALA A 61 -14.93 17.27 -0.42
CA ALA A 61 -14.04 16.23 0.09
C ALA A 61 -14.74 15.37 1.16
N GLY A 62 -14.45 14.07 1.18
CA GLY A 62 -14.90 13.18 2.25
C GLY A 62 -14.32 13.62 3.60
N GLN A 63 -15.00 13.30 4.70
CA GLN A 63 -14.44 13.50 6.04
C GLN A 63 -13.32 12.48 6.28
N ASP A 64 -12.29 12.90 7.01
CA ASP A 64 -11.25 12.01 7.49
C ASP A 64 -11.86 10.92 8.41
N GLY A 65 -11.31 9.70 8.36
CA GLY A 65 -11.72 8.63 9.28
C GLY A 65 -11.32 8.94 10.72
N GLU A 66 -12.01 8.36 11.70
CA GLU A 66 -11.61 8.46 13.11
C GLU A 66 -10.28 7.70 13.34
N ASP A 67 -9.42 8.25 14.20
CA ASP A 67 -8.22 7.57 14.66
C ASP A 67 -8.61 6.25 15.37
N GLY A 68 -7.91 5.16 15.04
CA GLY A 68 -8.14 3.85 15.67
C GLY A 68 -7.85 3.89 17.17
N VAL A 69 -8.90 3.86 17.99
CA VAL A 69 -8.79 3.77 19.46
C VAL A 69 -8.28 2.38 19.84
N GLY A 70 -7.10 2.27 20.46
CA GLY A 70 -6.64 1.02 21.11
C GLY A 70 -5.30 0.44 20.65
N ILE A 71 -4.59 1.08 19.71
CA ILE A 71 -3.30 0.55 19.18
C ILE A 71 -2.16 0.68 20.20
N ASN A 72 -2.15 1.77 20.99
CA ASN A 72 -1.05 2.03 21.92
C ASN A 72 -1.02 1.06 23.11
N SER A 73 -2.18 0.63 23.63
CA SER A 73 -2.24 -0.22 24.82
C SER A 73 -1.63 -1.61 24.60
N LEU A 74 -1.64 -2.14 23.37
CA LEU A 74 -1.07 -3.45 23.06
C LEU A 74 0.46 -3.42 22.91
N ALA A 75 1.04 -2.24 22.66
CA ALA A 75 2.49 -2.06 22.51
C ALA A 75 3.19 -1.59 23.81
N GLU A 76 2.43 -1.36 24.88
CA GLU A 76 2.94 -0.84 26.16
C GLU A 76 3.70 -1.89 27.01
N TYR A 77 3.57 -3.17 26.66
CA TYR A 77 4.13 -4.29 27.41
C TYR A 77 5.50 -4.76 26.89
N GLY A 78 6.19 -3.89 26.16
CA GLY A 78 7.53 -4.13 25.65
C GLY A 78 7.56 -4.96 24.36
N TRP A 79 8.75 -5.34 23.93
CA TRP A 79 9.05 -5.75 22.57
C TRP A 79 10.02 -6.94 22.51
N VAL A 80 10.03 -7.58 21.34
CA VAL A 80 11.00 -8.61 20.97
C VAL A 80 11.61 -8.23 19.63
N SER A 81 12.94 -8.09 19.56
CA SER A 81 13.63 -8.01 18.26
C SER A 81 13.95 -9.39 17.75
N LEU A 82 13.94 -9.53 16.43
CA LEU A 82 14.32 -10.73 15.72
C LEU A 82 15.26 -10.35 14.58
N GLU A 83 16.48 -10.88 14.64
CA GLU A 83 17.53 -10.74 13.65
C GLU A 83 17.76 -12.11 13.01
N LEU A 84 17.56 -12.18 11.70
CA LEU A 84 17.74 -13.40 10.92
C LEU A 84 18.80 -13.18 9.85
N SER A 85 19.67 -14.17 9.64
CA SER A 85 20.53 -14.19 8.46
C SER A 85 20.78 -15.60 7.97
N GLY A 86 20.80 -15.77 6.65
CA GLY A 86 20.93 -17.07 6.04
C GLY A 86 20.85 -17.01 4.52
N THR A 87 20.42 -18.10 3.92
CA THR A 87 20.19 -18.22 2.48
C THR A 87 18.72 -18.55 2.24
N ARG A 88 18.08 -17.84 1.32
CA ARG A 88 16.69 -18.07 0.90
C ARG A 88 16.59 -19.38 0.10
N PRO A 89 15.40 -19.96 -0.04
CA PRO A 89 15.19 -21.15 -0.89
C PRO A 89 15.60 -21.00 -2.36
N ASP A 90 15.78 -19.76 -2.85
CA ASP A 90 16.25 -19.47 -4.20
C ASP A 90 17.75 -19.17 -4.29
N GLU A 91 18.52 -19.60 -3.28
CA GLU A 91 19.99 -19.55 -3.19
C GLU A 91 20.58 -18.13 -3.06
N ASN A 92 19.77 -17.13 -2.73
CA ASN A 92 20.25 -15.78 -2.43
C ASN A 92 20.40 -15.59 -0.93
N ALA A 93 21.46 -14.90 -0.51
CA ALA A 93 21.63 -14.54 0.90
C ALA A 93 20.58 -13.50 1.32
N PHE A 94 20.18 -13.53 2.60
CA PHE A 94 19.33 -12.50 3.19
C PHE A 94 19.81 -12.15 4.61
N VAL A 95 19.47 -10.93 5.02
CA VAL A 95 19.57 -10.44 6.41
C VAL A 95 18.29 -9.66 6.68
N GLU A 96 17.60 -10.00 7.77
CA GLU A 96 16.33 -9.40 8.16
C GLU A 96 16.39 -8.96 9.63
N SER A 97 15.80 -7.81 9.93
CA SER A 97 15.68 -7.24 11.28
C SER A 97 14.26 -6.76 11.48
N SER A 98 13.57 -7.29 12.48
CA SER A 98 12.19 -6.96 12.80
C SER A 98 11.99 -6.76 14.30
N VAL A 99 11.05 -5.90 14.68
CA VAL A 99 10.68 -5.64 16.08
C VAL A 99 9.19 -5.91 16.27
N PHE A 100 8.87 -6.89 17.11
CA PHE A 100 7.53 -7.33 17.43
C PHE A 100 7.07 -6.63 18.72
N LEU A 101 5.95 -5.92 18.63
CA LEU A 101 5.53 -4.94 19.64
C LEU A 101 4.23 -5.34 20.34
N PHE A 102 3.31 -5.97 19.63
CA PHE A 102 1.91 -6.04 20.06
C PHE A 102 1.62 -7.33 20.82
N THR A 103 1.01 -7.23 22.00
CA THR A 103 0.50 -8.40 22.72
C THR A 103 -0.73 -9.01 22.04
N PRO A 104 -1.05 -10.29 22.32
CA PRO A 104 -2.37 -10.83 22.01
C PRO A 104 -3.49 -9.96 22.60
N ASN A 105 -4.59 -9.89 21.85
CA ASN A 105 -5.80 -9.16 22.22
C ASN A 105 -7.04 -10.07 22.25
N ASP A 106 -6.90 -11.34 21.88
CA ASP A 106 -7.94 -12.34 22.03
C ASP A 106 -8.03 -12.75 23.51
N PRO A 107 -9.19 -12.63 24.17
CA PRO A 107 -9.36 -13.07 25.55
C PRO A 107 -9.04 -14.55 25.78
N GLU A 108 -9.18 -15.40 24.76
CA GLU A 108 -8.83 -16.83 24.88
C GLU A 108 -7.31 -17.03 25.02
N ASP A 109 -6.49 -16.09 24.51
CA ASP A 109 -5.03 -16.12 24.58
C ASP A 109 -4.47 -15.60 25.92
N TRP A 110 -5.28 -14.95 26.76
CA TRP A 110 -4.78 -14.21 27.93
C TRP A 110 -4.28 -15.11 29.07
N GLU A 111 -4.80 -16.33 29.16
CA GLU A 111 -4.33 -17.32 30.13
C GLU A 111 -3.07 -18.04 29.65
N ASP A 112 -2.80 -18.01 28.33
CA ASP A 112 -1.70 -18.75 27.73
C ASP A 112 -0.47 -17.86 27.43
N TYR A 113 -0.68 -16.57 27.13
CA TYR A 113 0.40 -15.70 26.64
C TYR A 113 0.56 -14.40 27.41
N ASN A 114 1.80 -13.93 27.41
CA ASN A 114 2.30 -12.77 28.15
C ASN A 114 2.23 -12.97 29.66
N ILE A 115 2.49 -14.20 30.11
CA ILE A 115 2.36 -14.60 31.50
C ILE A 115 3.71 -14.96 32.13
N VAL A 116 3.74 -14.90 33.45
CA VAL A 116 4.73 -15.57 34.29
C VAL A 116 4.03 -16.41 35.35
N GLU A 117 4.45 -17.67 35.50
CA GLU A 117 4.08 -18.53 36.61
C GLU A 117 5.29 -18.81 37.49
N ILE A 118 5.12 -18.66 38.81
CA ILE A 118 6.18 -18.88 39.81
C ILE A 118 5.73 -20.00 40.74
N THR A 119 6.32 -21.17 40.59
CA THR A 119 5.87 -22.41 41.24
C THR A 119 6.93 -22.96 42.19
N PRO A 120 6.66 -23.05 43.51
CA PRO A 120 7.54 -23.73 44.45
C PRO A 120 7.55 -25.25 44.21
N ILE A 121 8.74 -25.84 44.02
CA ILE A 121 8.94 -27.28 43.81
C ILE A 121 9.92 -27.79 44.88
N GLY A 122 9.39 -28.23 46.01
CA GLY A 122 10.20 -28.71 47.12
C GLY A 122 11.05 -27.57 47.72
N SER A 123 12.36 -27.60 47.50
CA SER A 123 13.28 -26.51 47.88
C SER A 123 13.59 -25.54 46.74
N ASP A 124 13.22 -25.90 45.51
CA ASP A 124 13.48 -25.11 44.32
C ASP A 124 12.25 -24.25 43.99
N THR A 125 12.44 -23.23 43.16
CA THR A 125 11.37 -22.43 42.57
C THR A 125 11.49 -22.45 41.05
N GLU A 126 10.44 -22.85 40.36
CA GLU A 126 10.34 -22.80 38.91
C GLU A 126 9.68 -21.51 38.46
N TYR A 127 10.29 -20.86 37.47
CA TYR A 127 9.78 -19.71 36.76
C TYR A 127 9.46 -20.16 35.34
N PHE A 128 8.20 -20.06 34.97
CA PHE A 128 7.72 -20.33 33.62
C PHE A 128 7.29 -19.02 32.98
N PHE A 129 7.87 -18.69 31.83
CA PHE A 129 7.54 -17.52 31.05
C PHE A 129 6.93 -17.98 29.72
N ASN A 130 5.73 -17.50 29.39
CA ASN A 130 5.11 -17.76 28.09
C ASN A 130 4.60 -16.45 27.49
N PHE A 131 5.10 -16.07 26.32
CA PHE A 131 4.73 -14.81 25.70
C PHE A 131 4.84 -14.79 24.18
N ARG A 132 3.86 -14.11 23.57
CA ARG A 132 3.83 -13.79 22.15
C ARG A 132 3.92 -12.30 21.90
N ARG A 133 4.64 -11.90 20.85
CA ARG A 133 4.57 -10.56 20.27
C ARG A 133 4.25 -10.64 18.79
N TYR A 134 3.30 -9.81 18.36
CA TYR A 134 2.95 -9.62 16.96
C TYR A 134 3.71 -8.42 16.36
N LEU A 135 4.06 -8.53 15.08
CA LEU A 135 4.71 -7.46 14.32
C LEU A 135 3.76 -6.28 14.06
N SER A 136 2.47 -6.60 13.89
CA SER A 136 1.38 -5.65 13.67
C SER A 136 0.26 -5.90 14.66
N THR A 137 -0.67 -4.96 14.80
CA THR A 137 -1.86 -5.16 15.64
C THR A 137 -2.58 -6.44 15.23
N PRO A 138 -2.75 -7.41 16.15
CA PRO A 138 -3.42 -8.66 15.83
C PRO A 138 -4.85 -8.39 15.35
N ASN A 139 -5.16 -8.87 14.14
CA ASN A 139 -6.53 -8.93 13.61
C ASN A 139 -7.12 -10.33 13.83
N THR A 140 -8.45 -10.41 13.81
CA THR A 140 -9.21 -11.65 14.03
C THR A 140 -9.16 -12.64 12.85
N ASP A 141 -8.56 -12.26 11.71
CA ASP A 141 -8.66 -13.00 10.43
C ASP A 141 -7.28 -13.44 9.86
N VAL A 142 -6.40 -13.86 10.78
CA VAL A 142 -5.33 -14.86 10.63
C VAL A 142 -4.38 -14.76 9.41
N ASN A 143 -3.32 -13.96 9.57
CA ASN A 143 -1.95 -14.26 9.11
C ASN A 143 -0.94 -13.31 9.78
N ASN A 144 -1.02 -13.21 11.11
CA ASN A 144 -0.15 -12.30 11.85
C ASN A 144 1.27 -12.85 11.89
N ASN A 145 2.24 -11.96 11.69
CA ASN A 145 3.63 -12.26 11.98
C ASN A 145 3.80 -12.22 13.50
N PHE A 146 4.37 -13.26 14.09
CA PHE A 146 4.65 -13.30 15.52
C PHE A 146 5.96 -13.99 15.85
N VAL A 147 6.44 -13.69 17.04
CA VAL A 147 7.42 -14.51 17.76
C VAL A 147 6.78 -14.91 19.08
N ASP A 148 6.87 -16.19 19.38
CA ASP A 148 6.38 -16.82 20.58
C ASP A 148 7.54 -17.44 21.35
N TRP A 149 7.44 -17.41 22.68
CA TRP A 149 8.48 -17.88 23.57
C TRP A 149 7.90 -18.63 24.74
N GLU A 150 8.49 -19.78 25.02
CA GLU A 150 8.32 -20.53 26.25
C GLU A 150 9.70 -20.72 26.90
N VAL A 151 9.86 -20.29 28.15
CA VAL A 151 11.12 -20.40 28.89
C VAL A 151 10.86 -20.87 30.31
N SER A 152 11.48 -21.99 30.70
CA SER A 152 11.42 -22.52 32.06
C SER A 152 12.78 -22.43 32.73
N ILE A 153 12.84 -21.83 33.92
CA ILE A 153 14.08 -21.62 34.68
C ILE A 153 13.85 -22.04 36.13
N LEU A 154 14.74 -22.90 36.66
CA LEU A 154 14.79 -23.19 38.08
C LEU A 154 15.69 -22.19 38.81
N ASN A 155 15.25 -21.74 39.97
CA ASN A 155 15.99 -20.92 40.92
C ASN A 155 16.59 -19.65 40.29
N LEU A 156 15.81 -18.95 39.47
CA LEU A 156 16.20 -17.72 38.79
C LEU A 156 16.76 -16.68 39.77
N GLY A 157 17.95 -16.15 39.48
CA GLY A 157 18.68 -15.20 40.31
C GLY A 157 19.49 -15.82 41.46
N GLU A 158 19.44 -17.14 41.65
CA GLU A 158 20.19 -17.86 42.68
C GLU A 158 21.46 -18.54 42.12
N GLN A 159 22.34 -19.03 43.02
CA GLN A 159 23.53 -19.77 42.58
C GLN A 159 23.21 -21.12 41.91
N SER A 160 22.03 -21.67 42.20
CA SER A 160 21.51 -22.91 41.61
C SER A 160 20.65 -22.67 40.37
N GLU A 161 20.68 -21.45 39.81
CA GLU A 161 19.94 -21.12 38.59
C GLU A 161 20.26 -22.11 37.46
N SER A 162 19.21 -22.61 36.81
CA SER A 162 19.33 -23.51 35.67
C SER A 162 18.15 -23.35 34.74
N ILE A 163 18.44 -22.98 33.48
CA ILE A 163 17.48 -23.05 32.38
C ILE A 163 17.12 -24.52 32.15
N GLN A 164 15.83 -24.83 32.11
CA GLN A 164 15.32 -26.19 31.90
C GLN A 164 14.88 -26.42 30.46
N SER A 165 14.12 -25.47 29.90
CA SER A 165 13.64 -25.52 28.52
C SER A 165 13.55 -24.12 27.92
N ILE A 166 13.79 -24.04 26.62
CA ILE A 166 13.52 -22.87 25.79
C ILE A 166 12.87 -23.39 24.51
N VAL A 167 11.70 -22.86 24.18
CA VAL A 167 11.01 -23.07 22.91
C VAL A 167 10.68 -21.72 22.29
N VAL A 168 10.91 -21.58 20.98
CA VAL A 168 10.62 -20.36 20.22
C VAL A 168 9.85 -20.73 18.97
N PHE A 169 8.66 -20.14 18.78
CA PHE A 169 7.93 -20.26 17.51
C PHE A 169 8.03 -18.94 16.76
N ILE A 170 8.66 -18.99 15.59
CA ILE A 170 8.75 -17.86 14.67
C ILE A 170 7.78 -18.08 13.51
N LYS A 171 6.82 -17.16 13.37
CA LYS A 171 6.01 -17.00 12.16
C LYS A 171 6.28 -15.63 11.55
N HIS A 172 7.12 -15.57 10.53
CA HIS A 172 7.56 -14.32 9.94
C HIS A 172 7.78 -14.40 8.43
N GLY A 173 7.23 -13.44 7.68
CA GLY A 173 7.47 -13.29 6.26
C GLY A 173 8.66 -12.37 5.99
N ILE A 174 9.61 -12.85 5.19
CA ILE A 174 10.82 -12.11 4.82
C ILE A 174 10.65 -11.66 3.37
N LEU A 175 10.58 -10.35 3.14
CA LEU A 175 10.42 -9.71 1.83
C LEU A 175 11.70 -8.96 1.46
N ASP A 176 12.30 -9.32 0.33
CA ASP A 176 13.55 -8.72 -0.12
C ASP A 176 13.31 -7.72 -1.27
N THR A 177 14.36 -6.96 -1.59
CA THR A 177 14.40 -5.88 -2.59
C THR A 177 14.11 -6.35 -4.02
N ASP A 178 14.25 -7.64 -4.33
CA ASP A 178 13.87 -8.23 -5.61
C ASP A 178 12.36 -8.55 -5.71
N ASN A 179 11.57 -8.11 -4.73
CA ASN A 179 10.13 -8.36 -4.58
C ASN A 179 9.78 -9.84 -4.46
N LYS A 180 10.71 -10.67 -3.97
CA LYS A 180 10.45 -12.05 -3.59
C LYS A 180 10.35 -12.16 -2.08
N TYR A 181 9.54 -13.11 -1.65
CA TYR A 181 9.39 -13.41 -0.23
C TYR A 181 9.45 -14.92 0.03
N PHE A 182 9.76 -15.27 1.27
CA PHE A 182 9.50 -16.59 1.82
C PHE A 182 9.03 -16.44 3.27
N MET A 183 8.50 -17.51 3.84
CA MET A 183 8.03 -17.53 5.23
C MET A 183 8.97 -18.37 6.05
N ILE A 184 9.17 -17.98 7.30
CA ILE A 184 9.55 -18.89 8.38
C ILE A 184 8.28 -19.10 9.21
N ASN A 185 7.91 -20.36 9.45
CA ASN A 185 6.78 -20.77 10.26
C ASN A 185 7.14 -22.07 10.98
N ASP A 186 8.11 -21.95 11.89
CA ASP A 186 8.79 -23.07 12.52
C ASP A 186 8.89 -22.86 14.03
N GLU A 187 8.75 -23.96 14.77
CA GLU A 187 8.97 -24.04 16.21
C GLU A 187 10.34 -24.67 16.49
N TYR A 188 11.11 -24.04 17.37
CA TYR A 188 12.48 -24.43 17.70
C TYR A 188 12.62 -24.68 19.20
N GLN A 189 13.05 -25.88 19.56
CA GLN A 189 13.41 -26.23 20.92
C GLN A 189 14.94 -26.23 21.08
N SER A 190 15.46 -25.61 22.15
CA SER A 190 16.91 -25.56 22.40
C SER A 190 17.53 -26.96 22.46
N GLY A 191 18.62 -27.14 21.70
CA GLY A 191 19.37 -28.39 21.66
C GLY A 191 18.67 -29.55 20.94
N ASP A 192 17.50 -29.34 20.34
CA ASP A 192 16.83 -30.37 19.54
C ASP A 192 17.54 -30.60 18.20
N THR A 193 17.11 -31.63 17.46
CA THR A 193 17.73 -32.04 16.20
C THR A 193 17.80 -30.88 15.22
N GLY A 194 19.03 -30.48 14.87
CA GLY A 194 19.27 -29.40 13.92
C GLY A 194 19.09 -27.99 14.49
N VAL A 195 18.86 -27.86 15.80
CA VAL A 195 18.82 -26.57 16.53
C VAL A 195 19.98 -26.56 17.53
N SER A 196 20.79 -25.52 17.52
CA SER A 196 21.85 -25.39 18.53
C SER A 196 21.26 -25.20 19.93
N GLU A 197 22.07 -25.37 20.96
CA GLU A 197 21.71 -24.81 22.28
C GLU A 197 21.48 -23.29 22.12
N MET A 198 20.35 -22.81 22.64
CA MET A 198 20.02 -21.40 22.63
C MET A 198 20.81 -20.69 23.72
N VAL A 199 21.58 -19.68 23.32
CA VAL A 199 22.42 -18.90 24.22
C VAL A 199 21.61 -17.71 24.71
N ILE A 200 21.33 -17.68 26.01
CA ILE A 200 20.70 -16.55 26.71
C ILE A 200 21.79 -15.78 27.46
N THR A 201 21.85 -14.47 27.27
CA THR A 201 22.76 -13.57 28.02
C THR A 201 22.01 -12.39 28.60
N ASP A 202 22.61 -11.79 29.64
CA ASP A 202 22.07 -10.60 30.30
C ASP A 202 20.64 -10.81 30.83
N LEU A 203 20.31 -12.04 31.23
CA LEU A 203 19.01 -12.39 31.77
C LEU A 203 18.75 -11.64 33.07
N THR A 204 17.66 -10.88 33.09
CA THR A 204 17.17 -10.22 34.30
C THR A 204 15.65 -10.34 34.37
N PHE A 205 15.13 -10.61 35.56
CA PHE A 205 13.70 -10.60 35.84
C PHE A 205 13.44 -9.80 37.12
N ASN A 206 12.51 -8.86 37.06
CA ASN A 206 12.16 -7.99 38.18
C ASN A 206 10.64 -8.02 38.45
N PRO A 207 10.16 -8.84 39.40
CA PRO A 207 8.73 -8.90 39.74
C PRO A 207 8.21 -7.59 40.35
N GLU A 208 9.07 -6.79 40.97
CA GLU A 208 8.69 -5.50 41.59
C GLU A 208 8.55 -4.36 40.57
N ASP A 209 9.10 -4.52 39.37
CA ASP A 209 9.00 -3.57 38.27
C ASP A 209 8.12 -4.15 37.16
N ARG A 210 6.82 -4.30 37.45
CA ARG A 210 5.80 -4.78 36.51
C ARG A 210 6.14 -6.11 35.83
N TYR A 211 6.79 -7.03 36.55
CA TYR A 211 7.23 -8.32 35.99
C TYR A 211 8.09 -8.15 34.73
N HIS A 212 9.03 -7.21 34.77
CA HIS A 212 9.94 -6.92 33.66
C HIS A 212 10.91 -8.08 33.43
N LEU A 213 10.92 -8.62 32.22
CA LEU A 213 11.84 -9.65 31.76
C LEU A 213 12.69 -9.10 30.62
N PHE A 214 14.00 -9.26 30.75
CA PHE A 214 14.96 -8.87 29.74
C PHE A 214 16.01 -9.96 29.53
N PHE A 215 16.34 -10.25 28.27
CA PHE A 215 17.50 -11.05 27.90
C PHE A 215 17.86 -10.87 26.42
N ASN A 216 19.12 -11.13 26.10
CA ASN A 216 19.57 -11.33 24.72
C ASN A 216 19.59 -12.81 24.39
N TYR A 217 19.31 -13.17 23.13
CA TYR A 217 19.31 -14.55 22.69
C TYR A 217 20.03 -14.74 21.35
N SER A 218 20.59 -15.92 21.15
CA SER A 218 21.10 -16.35 19.85
C SER A 218 21.13 -17.88 19.72
N PHE A 219 20.89 -18.37 18.51
CA PHE A 219 21.00 -19.78 18.15
C PHE A 219 21.12 -19.95 16.63
N THR A 220 21.38 -21.19 16.20
CA THR A 220 21.48 -21.54 14.78
C THR A 220 20.60 -22.73 14.46
N VAL A 221 20.07 -22.77 13.25
CA VAL A 221 19.22 -23.86 12.75
C VAL A 221 19.79 -24.41 11.45
N GLU A 222 19.89 -25.74 11.38
CA GLU A 222 20.31 -26.46 10.19
C GLU A 222 19.23 -26.40 9.10
N GLY A 223 19.64 -26.45 7.83
CA GLY A 223 18.74 -26.25 6.70
C GLY A 223 17.60 -27.26 6.58
N ALA A 224 17.79 -28.48 7.07
CA ALA A 224 16.72 -29.49 7.06
C ALA A 224 15.61 -29.21 8.09
N ASN A 225 15.82 -28.24 8.97
CA ASN A 225 15.00 -27.98 10.16
C ASN A 225 14.38 -26.58 10.16
N ASN A 226 14.39 -25.88 9.02
CA ASN A 226 13.69 -24.62 8.86
C ASN A 226 13.22 -24.41 7.42
N ASP A 227 12.22 -23.54 7.24
CA ASP A 227 11.55 -23.26 5.96
C ASP A 227 12.47 -22.66 4.87
N SER A 228 13.63 -22.09 5.22
CA SER A 228 14.57 -21.62 4.21
C SER A 228 15.23 -22.76 3.44
N GLY A 229 15.29 -23.98 4.02
CA GLY A 229 16.04 -25.11 3.46
C GLY A 229 17.57 -24.99 3.65
N HIS A 230 18.05 -23.93 4.29
CA HIS A 230 19.46 -23.61 4.45
C HIS A 230 19.79 -23.24 5.90
N PHE A 231 21.10 -23.19 6.21
CA PHE A 231 21.56 -22.76 7.52
C PHE A 231 21.05 -21.35 7.87
N LEU A 232 20.52 -21.21 9.07
CA LEU A 232 19.88 -20.00 9.57
C LEU A 232 20.55 -19.57 10.88
N ASN A 233 20.93 -18.31 10.98
CA ASN A 233 21.29 -17.67 12.24
C ASN A 233 20.10 -16.89 12.76
N VAL A 234 19.82 -17.04 14.05
CA VAL A 234 18.73 -16.36 14.74
C VAL A 234 19.29 -15.67 15.98
N SER A 235 18.95 -14.40 16.18
CA SER A 235 19.32 -13.67 17.40
C SER A 235 18.35 -12.53 17.67
N GLY A 236 18.45 -11.93 18.84
CA GLY A 236 17.66 -10.74 19.17
C GLY A 236 17.67 -10.45 20.66
N THR A 237 16.70 -9.64 21.06
CA THR A 237 16.52 -9.19 22.43
C THR A 237 15.05 -9.30 22.80
N VAL A 238 14.79 -9.73 24.02
CA VAL A 238 13.51 -9.67 24.69
C VAL A 238 13.58 -8.57 25.74
N ASP A 239 12.61 -7.65 25.74
CA ASP A 239 12.47 -6.58 26.73
C ASP A 239 10.97 -6.33 26.93
N ILE A 240 10.37 -7.05 27.88
CA ILE A 240 8.90 -7.14 28.03
C ILE A 240 8.45 -6.99 29.49
N ASN A 241 7.18 -6.63 29.67
CA ASN A 241 6.50 -6.70 30.96
C ASN A 241 5.43 -7.81 30.87
N LEU A 242 5.46 -8.75 31.81
CA LEU A 242 4.58 -9.91 31.85
C LEU A 242 3.39 -9.71 32.79
N PHE A 243 2.43 -10.61 32.71
CA PHE A 243 1.23 -10.64 33.53
C PHE A 243 1.30 -11.78 34.55
N GLU A 244 0.87 -11.51 35.77
CA GLU A 244 0.63 -12.52 36.78
C GLU A 244 -0.87 -12.82 36.82
N LEU A 245 -1.25 -14.10 36.75
CA LEU A 245 -2.64 -14.51 36.90
C LEU A 245 -3.10 -14.34 38.35
N ILE A 246 -4.11 -13.50 38.58
CA ILE A 246 -4.74 -13.35 39.89
C ILE A 246 -5.95 -14.28 39.98
N THR A 247 -5.81 -15.37 40.74
CA THR A 247 -6.93 -16.29 41.02
C THR A 247 -7.81 -15.77 42.14
N ALA A 248 -9.14 -15.92 42.01
CA ALA A 248 -10.05 -15.67 43.11
C ALA A 248 -9.75 -16.61 44.30
N PRO A 249 -9.90 -16.14 45.55
CA PRO A 249 -9.65 -16.94 46.75
C PRO A 249 -10.64 -18.11 46.94
#